data_AF-A0A3N4KLA4-F1
#
_entry.id   AF-A0A3N4KLA4-F1
#
_cell.length_a   1.000
_cell.length_b   1.000
_cell.length_c   1.000
_cell.angle_alpha   90.00
_cell.angle_beta   90.00
_cell.angle_gamma   90.00
#
_symmetry.space_group_name_H-M   'P 1'
#
loop_
_entity.id
_entity.type
_entity.pdbx_description
1 polymer ?
#
loop_
_entity_poly.entity_id
_entity_poly.type
_entity_poly.pdbx_seq_one_letter_code
_entity_poly.pdbx_strand_id
1 'polypeptide(L)'
;MEYIEQGDLMALVERQRLSEEEGKSIGQQLVEGLDIMPSNYLCHRDLKPVNIIVVSSSAGLLRVKLADFGSAKSAVGTRLRTELGTEGYIATEVLNYGDSDTSTYTFKADLWSLGCVLLYVLTNKLLLRRYRPYFRYTTGVVPFPRQELDENDICELGIQFITELMTPEPEKRLSASQALVHTWFVGGGSRSGGLDEELQRNIQCECESLWIALFIVFLLPKLTIDFTTCSTGAFPKRTRNAGIFAPPR
;
A
#
# COMPACT_ATOMS: atom_id res chain seq x y z
N MET A 1 -8.01 -17.82 10.72
CA MET A 1 -6.71 -17.47 10.12
C MET A 1 -6.12 -18.74 9.55
N GLU A 2 -5.78 -18.72 8.27
CA GLU A 2 -4.95 -19.76 7.65
C GLU A 2 -3.58 -19.77 8.35
N TYR A 3 -3.07 -20.95 8.70
CA TYR A 3 -1.72 -21.06 9.26
C TYR A 3 -0.72 -20.89 8.13
N ILE A 4 0.05 -19.81 8.15
CA ILE A 4 0.99 -19.50 7.08
C ILE A 4 2.38 -19.92 7.55
N GLU A 5 2.86 -21.04 7.01
CA GLU A 5 4.10 -21.72 7.43
C GLU A 5 5.35 -20.81 7.34
N GLN A 6 5.35 -19.86 6.42
CA GLN A 6 6.48 -18.97 6.13
C GLN A 6 6.58 -17.80 7.14
N GLY A 7 5.52 -17.50 7.89
CA GLY A 7 5.46 -16.38 8.83
C GLY A 7 5.32 -15.01 8.16
N ASP A 8 5.74 -13.96 8.87
CA ASP A 8 5.73 -12.58 8.40
C ASP A 8 7.06 -12.14 7.78
N LEU A 9 7.04 -10.98 7.10
CA LEU A 9 8.20 -10.43 6.41
C LEU A 9 9.33 -10.05 7.37
N MET A 10 9.03 -9.69 8.63
CA MET A 10 10.07 -9.42 9.63
C MET A 10 10.88 -10.69 9.89
N ALA A 11 10.19 -11.79 10.17
CA ALA A 11 10.81 -13.09 10.40
C ALA A 11 11.64 -13.54 9.19
N LEU A 12 11.19 -13.26 7.96
CA LEU A 12 11.96 -13.58 6.75
C LEU A 12 13.27 -12.78 6.68
N VAL A 13 13.20 -11.45 6.85
CA VAL A 13 14.37 -10.55 6.79
C VAL A 13 15.37 -10.82 7.92
N GLU A 14 14.90 -11.25 9.08
CA GLU A 14 15.77 -11.65 10.21
C GLU A 14 16.48 -12.98 9.96
N ARG A 15 15.88 -13.90 9.19
CA ARG A 15 16.47 -15.21 8.88
C ARG A 15 17.44 -15.15 7.70
N GLN A 16 17.18 -14.29 6.73
CA GLN A 16 18.00 -14.18 5.54
C GLN A 16 18.04 -12.75 4.99
N ARG A 17 19.13 -12.44 4.30
CA ARG A 17 19.26 -11.19 3.56
C ARG A 17 18.56 -11.35 2.21
N LEU A 18 17.68 -10.40 1.88
CA LEU A 18 16.97 -10.37 0.61
C LEU A 18 17.79 -9.60 -0.44
N SER A 19 17.73 -10.07 -1.68
CA SER A 19 18.29 -9.40 -2.85
C SER A 19 17.46 -8.19 -3.26
N GLU A 20 18.04 -7.32 -4.10
CA GLU A 20 17.28 -6.18 -4.65
C GLU A 20 16.07 -6.66 -5.46
N GLU A 21 16.19 -7.72 -6.25
CA GLU A 21 15.08 -8.26 -7.05
C GLU A 21 13.94 -8.80 -6.17
N GLU A 22 14.27 -9.44 -5.05
CA GLU A 22 13.28 -9.85 -4.05
C GLU A 22 12.59 -8.64 -3.40
N GLY A 23 13.37 -7.63 -2.98
CA GLY A 23 12.83 -6.39 -2.42
C GLY A 23 11.96 -5.62 -3.41
N LYS A 24 12.34 -5.60 -4.69
CA LYS A 24 11.57 -5.03 -5.80
C LYS A 24 10.26 -5.79 -6.00
N SER A 25 10.29 -7.13 -6.03
CA SER A 25 9.10 -7.97 -6.15
C SER A 25 8.12 -7.75 -5.00
N ILE A 26 8.64 -7.66 -3.76
CA ILE A 26 7.84 -7.31 -2.57
C ILE A 26 7.25 -5.90 -2.72
N GLY A 27 8.08 -4.92 -3.08
CA GLY A 27 7.64 -3.54 -3.28
C GLY A 27 6.51 -3.43 -4.28
N GLN A 28 6.61 -4.09 -5.42
CA GLN A 28 5.57 -4.09 -6.45
C GLN A 28 4.25 -4.64 -5.92
N GLN A 29 4.25 -5.82 -5.29
CA GLN A 29 3.03 -6.45 -4.73
C GLN A 29 2.37 -5.56 -3.65
N LEU A 30 3.18 -4.91 -2.81
CA LEU A 30 2.66 -4.01 -1.78
C LEU A 30 2.07 -2.73 -2.38
N VAL A 31 2.69 -2.15 -3.40
CA VAL A 31 2.11 -1.00 -4.11
C VAL A 31 0.78 -1.39 -4.78
N GLU A 32 0.71 -2.56 -5.42
CA GLU A 32 -0.53 -3.08 -6.02
C GLU A 32 -1.65 -3.21 -4.97
N GLY A 33 -1.34 -3.75 -3.78
CA GLY A 33 -2.28 -3.83 -2.66
C GLY A 33 -2.70 -2.46 -2.10
N LEU A 34 -1.81 -1.47 -2.12
CA LEU A 34 -2.11 -0.09 -1.68
C LEU A 34 -2.84 0.74 -2.75
N ASP A 35 -2.75 0.40 -4.04
CA ASP A 35 -3.42 1.15 -5.12
C ASP A 35 -4.93 0.88 -5.19
N ILE A 36 -5.35 -0.31 -4.79
CA ILE A 36 -6.77 -0.69 -4.71
C ILE A 36 -7.46 -0.15 -3.45
N MET A 37 -6.71 0.26 -2.44
CA MET A 37 -7.23 0.71 -1.15
C MET A 37 -8.11 1.97 -1.23
N PRO A 38 -7.69 3.03 -1.96
CA PRO A 38 -8.51 4.23 -2.15
C PRO A 38 -9.88 3.98 -2.77
N SER A 39 -9.99 3.08 -3.77
CA SER A 39 -11.27 2.78 -4.42
C SER A 39 -12.24 2.02 -3.51
N ASN A 40 -11.70 1.35 -2.48
CA ASN A 40 -12.47 0.69 -1.42
C ASN A 40 -12.62 1.56 -0.17
N TYR A 41 -12.17 2.82 -0.21
CA TYR A 41 -12.17 3.76 0.91
C TYR A 41 -11.45 3.24 2.16
N LEU A 42 -10.35 2.51 2.00
CA LEU A 42 -9.62 1.89 3.11
C LEU A 42 -8.17 2.33 3.16
N CYS A 43 -7.69 2.73 4.33
CA CYS A 43 -6.26 2.93 4.58
C CYS A 43 -5.74 1.87 5.56
N HIS A 44 -4.50 1.44 5.41
CA HIS A 44 -3.90 0.40 6.27
C HIS A 44 -3.52 0.94 7.65
N ARG A 45 -2.81 2.08 7.70
CA ARG A 45 -2.41 2.84 8.90
C ARG A 45 -1.41 2.20 9.87
N ASP A 46 -1.14 0.91 9.77
CA ASP A 46 -0.08 0.24 10.55
C ASP A 46 0.78 -0.67 9.66
N LEU A 47 1.23 -0.14 8.51
CA LEU A 47 2.05 -0.91 7.58
C LEU A 47 3.47 -1.08 8.15
N LYS A 48 3.85 -2.32 8.41
CA LYS A 48 5.16 -2.73 8.95
C LYS A 48 5.46 -4.18 8.52
N PRO A 49 6.72 -4.65 8.62
CA PRO A 49 7.08 -5.99 8.19
C PRO A 49 6.27 -7.12 8.86
N VAL A 50 5.92 -6.98 10.14
CA VAL A 50 5.08 -7.96 10.87
C VAL A 50 3.67 -8.09 10.27
N ASN A 51 3.15 -7.03 9.65
CA ASN A 51 1.81 -7.00 9.04
C ASN A 51 1.85 -7.36 7.54
N ILE A 52 2.97 -7.88 7.06
CA ILE A 52 3.13 -8.36 5.69
C ILE A 52 3.44 -9.84 5.78
N ILE A 53 2.52 -10.65 5.26
CA ILE A 53 2.61 -12.10 5.37
C ILE A 53 3.26 -12.68 4.12
N VAL A 54 4.21 -13.58 4.32
CA VAL A 54 4.86 -14.30 3.23
C VAL A 54 4.01 -15.51 2.88
N VAL A 55 3.38 -15.50 1.71
CA VAL A 55 2.49 -16.58 1.25
C VAL A 55 3.30 -17.72 0.65
N SER A 56 4.37 -17.40 -0.07
CA SER A 56 5.26 -18.39 -0.66
C SER A 56 6.66 -17.81 -0.82
N SER A 57 7.67 -18.66 -0.59
CA SER A 57 9.08 -18.40 -0.85
C SER A 57 9.66 -19.61 -1.56
N SER A 58 9.27 -19.82 -2.82
CA SER A 58 9.66 -21.00 -3.61
C SER A 58 10.33 -20.57 -4.91
N ALA A 59 11.43 -21.22 -5.28
CA ALA A 59 12.14 -21.02 -6.54
C ALA A 59 12.53 -19.55 -6.85
N GLY A 60 12.85 -18.76 -5.81
CA GLY A 60 13.20 -17.34 -5.96
C GLY A 60 12.00 -16.41 -6.17
N LEU A 61 10.76 -16.94 -6.12
CA LEU A 61 9.54 -16.16 -6.18
C LEU A 61 8.99 -15.97 -4.77
N LEU A 62 9.03 -14.73 -4.29
CA LEU A 62 8.41 -14.31 -3.04
C LEU A 62 7.02 -13.76 -3.33
N ARG A 63 5.99 -14.37 -2.73
CA ARG A 63 4.62 -13.83 -2.72
C ARG A 63 4.28 -13.30 -1.35
N VAL A 64 3.80 -12.06 -1.28
CA VAL A 64 3.44 -11.40 -0.03
C VAL A 64 2.00 -10.88 -0.06
N LYS A 65 1.35 -10.82 1.10
CA LYS A 65 0.02 -10.23 1.28
C LYS A 65 0.02 -9.27 2.47
N LEU A 66 -0.72 -8.18 2.34
CA LEU A 66 -1.03 -7.28 3.45
C LEU A 66 -1.94 -8.00 4.44
N ALA A 67 -1.68 -7.83 5.74
CA ALA A 67 -2.46 -8.42 6.81
C ALA A 67 -2.64 -7.42 7.96
N ASP A 68 -3.45 -7.82 8.93
CA ASP A 68 -3.80 -7.02 10.12
C ASP A 68 -4.35 -5.62 9.80
N PHE A 69 -5.57 -5.65 9.27
CA PHE A 69 -6.40 -4.45 9.08
C PHE A 69 -7.08 -3.99 10.38
N GLY A 70 -6.63 -4.43 11.57
CA GLY A 70 -7.23 -4.04 12.85
C GLY A 70 -7.17 -2.53 13.13
N SER A 71 -6.21 -1.83 12.51
CA SER A 71 -6.07 -0.38 12.54
C SER A 71 -6.65 0.32 11.29
N ALA A 72 -7.15 -0.45 10.32
CA ALA A 72 -7.71 0.10 9.10
C ALA A 72 -9.02 0.82 9.38
N LYS A 73 -9.24 1.95 8.72
CA LYS A 73 -10.48 2.73 8.85
C LYS A 73 -11.04 3.07 7.49
N SER A 74 -12.37 3.15 7.43
CA SER A 74 -13.06 3.75 6.30
C SER A 74 -12.69 5.23 6.19
N ALA A 75 -12.29 5.66 5.00
CA ALA A 75 -11.96 7.04 4.67
C ALA A 75 -13.19 7.97 4.58
N VAL A 76 -14.40 7.45 4.80
CA VAL A 76 -15.67 8.19 4.66
C VAL A 76 -16.16 8.73 6.02
N GLY A 77 -16.16 10.05 6.18
CA GLY A 77 -17.01 10.76 7.15
C GLY A 77 -16.66 10.62 8.64
N THR A 78 -15.66 9.83 9.02
CA THR A 78 -15.22 9.71 10.42
C THR A 78 -13.94 10.51 10.67
N ARG A 79 -14.00 11.48 11.60
CA ARG A 79 -12.83 12.15 12.20
C ARG A 79 -11.78 11.11 12.57
N LEU A 80 -10.62 11.13 11.91
CA LEU A 80 -9.59 10.08 12.03
C LEU A 80 -8.73 10.23 13.29
N ARG A 81 -9.34 10.49 14.45
CA ARG A 81 -8.66 10.68 15.75
C ARG A 81 -8.18 9.36 16.35
N THR A 82 -6.95 8.96 16.08
CA THR A 82 -6.20 8.00 16.90
C THR A 82 -4.71 8.07 16.51
N GLU A 83 -3.81 8.23 17.48
CA GLU A 83 -2.37 7.98 17.30
C GLU A 83 -2.20 6.49 16.93
N LEU A 84 -2.14 6.19 15.64
CA LEU A 84 -2.03 4.83 15.10
C LEU A 84 -0.75 4.72 14.29
N GLY A 85 -0.11 3.56 14.40
CA GLY A 85 1.11 3.22 13.70
C GLY A 85 2.22 2.78 14.66
N THR A 86 3.23 2.10 14.10
CA THR A 86 4.37 1.58 14.85
C THR A 86 5.58 2.51 14.72
N GLU A 87 6.22 2.86 15.84
CA GLU A 87 7.40 3.75 15.86
C GLU A 87 8.45 3.31 14.83
N GLY A 88 8.94 4.27 14.05
CA GLY A 88 9.89 4.03 12.96
C GLY A 88 9.26 3.78 11.58
N TYR A 89 7.94 3.62 11.49
CA TYR A 89 7.20 3.53 10.22
C TYR A 89 6.23 4.70 10.00
N ILE A 90 6.02 5.55 11.02
CA ILE A 90 5.03 6.63 11.00
C ILE A 90 5.52 7.82 10.16
N ALA A 91 4.67 8.29 9.25
CA ALA A 91 4.91 9.46 8.42
C ALA A 91 4.90 10.78 9.23
N THR A 92 5.60 11.80 8.75
CA THR A 92 5.80 13.08 9.44
C THR A 92 4.50 13.81 9.71
N GLU A 93 3.59 13.78 8.74
CA GLU A 93 2.30 14.42 8.83
C GLU A 93 1.37 13.73 9.83
N VAL A 94 1.61 12.46 10.15
CA VAL A 94 0.84 11.74 11.18
C VAL A 94 1.31 12.15 12.57
N LEU A 95 2.63 12.39 12.76
CA LEU A 95 3.20 12.85 14.03
C LEU A 95 2.96 14.33 14.31
N ASN A 96 3.12 15.20 13.30
CA ASN A 96 2.96 16.65 13.42
C ASN A 96 1.49 17.08 13.32
N TYR A 97 0.72 16.31 12.56
CA TYR A 97 -0.71 16.39 12.33
C TYR A 97 -1.57 16.57 13.55
N GLY A 98 -1.58 15.54 14.42
CA GLY A 98 -2.64 15.26 15.39
C GLY A 98 -4.07 15.13 14.83
N ASP A 99 -4.36 15.75 13.67
CA ASP A 99 -5.69 16.12 13.20
C ASP A 99 -5.70 16.44 11.66
N SER A 100 -4.79 15.91 10.83
CA SER A 100 -4.88 16.12 9.36
C SER A 100 -5.95 15.21 8.74
N ASP A 101 -7.17 15.73 8.77
CA ASP A 101 -8.46 15.12 8.44
C ASP A 101 -8.68 14.86 6.92
N THR A 102 -7.63 14.55 6.14
CA THR A 102 -7.77 14.22 4.72
C THR A 102 -7.36 12.78 4.43
N SER A 103 -8.31 12.00 3.90
CA SER A 103 -8.09 10.63 3.43
C SER A 103 -6.87 10.52 2.52
N THR A 104 -6.65 11.51 1.66
CA THR A 104 -5.47 11.64 0.79
C THR A 104 -4.15 11.55 1.55
N TYR A 105 -3.99 12.27 2.67
CA TYR A 105 -2.74 12.19 3.45
C TYR A 105 -2.59 10.86 4.17
N THR A 106 -3.69 10.22 4.55
CA THR A 106 -3.63 8.88 5.15
C THR A 106 -3.14 7.84 4.13
N PHE A 107 -3.61 7.89 2.88
CA PHE A 107 -3.07 7.02 1.81
C PHE A 107 -1.59 7.30 1.53
N LYS A 108 -1.16 8.56 1.57
CA LYS A 108 0.26 8.92 1.42
C LYS A 108 1.10 8.48 2.62
N ALA A 109 0.54 8.41 3.82
CA ALA A 109 1.22 7.90 5.01
C ALA A 109 1.50 6.39 4.90
N ASP A 110 0.60 5.61 4.31
CA ASP A 110 0.85 4.19 4.01
C ASP A 110 2.04 4.03 3.03
N LEU A 111 2.18 4.94 2.05
CA LEU A 111 3.29 4.95 1.09
C LEU A 111 4.63 5.32 1.76
N TRP A 112 4.63 6.21 2.74
CA TRP A 112 5.82 6.46 3.58
C TRP A 112 6.21 5.20 4.35
N SER A 113 5.23 4.55 4.98
CA SER A 113 5.42 3.33 5.74
C SER A 113 6.01 2.21 4.87
N LEU A 114 5.56 2.12 3.61
CA LEU A 114 6.14 1.21 2.60
C LEU A 114 7.62 1.56 2.32
N GLY A 115 7.97 2.84 2.20
CA GLY A 115 9.36 3.26 2.07
C GLY A 115 10.23 2.79 3.24
N CYS A 116 9.73 2.91 4.48
CA CYS A 116 10.40 2.38 5.67
C CYS A 116 10.54 0.84 5.64
N VAL A 117 9.52 0.12 5.17
CA VAL A 117 9.56 -1.35 4.99
C VAL A 117 10.64 -1.73 3.98
N LEU A 118 10.69 -1.09 2.80
CA LEU A 118 11.67 -1.40 1.76
C LEU A 118 13.09 -1.09 2.21
N LEU A 119 13.29 0.03 2.92
CA LEU A 119 14.57 0.37 3.51
C LEU A 119 15.03 -0.73 4.49
N TYR A 120 14.13 -1.22 5.34
CA TYR A 120 14.42 -2.33 6.24
C TYR A 120 14.71 -3.64 5.50
N VAL A 121 13.91 -3.98 4.50
CA VAL A 121 14.06 -5.20 3.68
C VAL A 121 15.42 -5.25 2.97
N LEU A 122 15.87 -4.13 2.41
CA LEU A 122 17.11 -4.08 1.61
C LEU A 122 18.38 -3.93 2.45
N THR A 123 18.27 -3.39 3.67
CA THR A 123 19.43 -3.06 4.52
C THR A 123 19.50 -3.84 5.83
N ASN A 124 18.43 -4.56 6.20
CA ASN A 124 18.20 -5.14 7.52
C ASN A 124 18.29 -4.13 8.68
N LYS A 125 18.15 -2.82 8.40
CA LYS A 125 18.27 -1.74 9.38
C LYS A 125 17.09 -0.78 9.31
N LEU A 126 16.50 -0.48 10.46
CA LEU A 126 15.47 0.55 10.56
C LEU A 126 16.11 1.92 10.83
N LEU A 127 16.61 2.56 9.77
CA LEU A 127 17.47 3.76 9.84
C LEU A 127 16.80 4.97 10.50
N LEU A 128 15.48 5.10 10.33
CA LEU A 128 14.70 6.24 10.80
C LEU A 128 13.85 5.92 12.04
N ARG A 129 14.17 4.84 12.78
CA ARG A 129 13.49 4.52 14.04
C ARG A 129 13.73 5.58 15.12
N ARG A 130 14.96 6.09 15.21
CA ARG A 130 15.35 7.03 16.27
C ARG A 130 14.84 8.42 15.94
N TYR A 131 14.27 9.09 16.94
CA TYR A 131 13.75 10.46 16.82
C TYR A 131 14.72 11.44 16.18
N ARG A 132 16.01 11.44 16.57
CA ARG A 132 16.99 12.41 16.04
C ARG A 132 17.28 12.26 14.54
N PRO A 133 17.69 11.08 14.03
CA PRO A 133 17.85 10.86 12.59
C PRO A 133 16.58 11.17 11.79
N TYR A 134 15.43 10.68 12.27
CA TYR A 134 14.12 10.96 11.69
C TYR A 134 13.87 12.46 11.56
N PHE A 135 13.91 13.18 12.68
CA PHE A 135 13.63 14.61 12.72
C PHE A 135 14.56 15.38 11.77
N ARG A 136 15.87 15.14 11.84
CA ARG A 136 16.84 15.83 10.99
C ARG A 136 16.59 15.61 9.50
N TYR A 137 16.22 14.40 9.09
CA TYR A 137 15.87 14.12 7.70
C TYR A 137 14.61 14.89 7.30
N THR A 138 13.56 14.75 8.11
CA THR A 138 12.23 15.31 7.82
C THR A 138 12.18 16.84 7.84
N THR A 139 13.11 17.49 8.55
CA THR A 139 13.28 18.95 8.53
C THR A 139 14.29 19.43 7.50
N GLY A 140 14.82 18.54 6.65
CA GLY A 140 15.82 18.88 5.62
C GLY A 140 17.20 19.26 6.16
N VAL A 141 17.50 18.97 7.43
CA VAL A 141 18.82 19.24 8.05
C VAL A 141 19.88 18.26 7.53
N VAL A 142 19.47 17.05 7.17
CA VAL A 142 20.32 16.06 6.50
C VAL A 142 19.60 15.49 5.28
N PRO A 143 20.36 15.05 4.26
CA PRO A 143 19.77 14.32 3.14
C PRO A 143 19.23 12.95 3.58
N PHE A 144 18.52 12.29 2.68
CA PHE A 144 18.09 10.90 2.84
C PHE A 144 19.30 9.99 3.17
N PRO A 145 19.19 9.06 4.15
CA PRO A 145 20.29 8.17 4.55
C PRO A 145 20.54 7.08 3.48
N ARG A 146 21.18 7.48 2.37
CA ARG A 146 21.47 6.63 1.21
C ARG A 146 22.62 5.64 1.45
N GLN A 147 23.51 5.93 2.40
CA GLN A 147 24.75 5.17 2.63
C GLN A 147 24.50 3.67 2.80
N GLU A 148 23.50 3.27 3.58
CA GLU A 148 23.20 1.87 3.81
C GLU A 148 22.60 1.18 2.57
N LEU A 149 21.97 1.91 1.65
CA LEU A 149 21.53 1.33 0.38
C LEU A 149 22.72 1.14 -0.56
N ASP A 150 23.67 2.09 -0.57
CA ASP A 150 24.90 1.99 -1.34
C ASP A 150 25.78 0.82 -0.89
N GLU A 151 25.96 0.66 0.42
CA GLU A 151 26.71 -0.46 1.02
C GLU A 151 26.10 -1.83 0.71
N ASN A 152 24.84 -1.84 0.25
CA ASN A 152 24.07 -3.04 -0.08
C ASN A 152 23.83 -3.19 -1.58
N ASP A 153 24.57 -2.43 -2.40
CA ASP A 153 24.57 -2.48 -3.87
C ASP A 153 23.19 -2.25 -4.52
N ILE A 154 22.32 -1.46 -3.88
CA ILE A 154 21.01 -1.13 -4.45
C ILE A 154 21.17 -0.15 -5.60
N CYS A 155 20.53 -0.42 -6.73
CA CYS A 155 20.65 0.43 -7.90
C CYS A 155 20.04 1.83 -7.70
N GLU A 156 20.46 2.80 -8.53
CA GLU A 156 19.99 4.19 -8.43
C GLU A 156 18.46 4.30 -8.53
N LEU A 157 17.82 3.47 -9.35
CA LEU A 157 16.37 3.47 -9.50
C LEU A 157 15.66 3.01 -8.22
N GLY A 158 16.22 2.03 -7.50
CA GLY A 158 15.67 1.56 -6.23
C GLY A 158 15.81 2.60 -5.14
N ILE A 159 16.97 3.25 -5.07
CA ILE A 159 17.19 4.35 -4.14
C ILE A 159 16.26 5.53 -4.42
N GLN A 160 16.11 5.90 -5.70
CA GLN A 160 15.19 6.96 -6.12
C GLN A 160 13.76 6.63 -5.69
N PHE A 161 13.30 5.40 -5.97
CA PHE A 161 11.95 4.96 -5.59
C PHE A 161 11.69 5.11 -4.09
N ILE A 162 12.60 4.61 -3.25
CA ILE A 162 12.47 4.69 -1.79
C ILE A 162 12.50 6.15 -1.32
N THR A 163 13.38 6.97 -1.90
CA THR A 163 13.47 8.39 -1.57
C THR A 163 12.18 9.14 -1.90
N GLU A 164 11.57 8.85 -3.06
CA GLU A 164 10.32 9.47 -3.49
C GLU A 164 9.12 9.02 -2.64
N LEU A 165 9.07 7.75 -2.21
CA LEU A 165 8.12 7.24 -1.21
C LEU A 165 8.29 7.91 0.16
N MET A 166 9.53 8.23 0.54
CA MET A 166 9.86 8.84 1.83
C MET A 166 9.95 10.37 1.77
N THR A 167 9.33 11.01 0.78
CA THR A 167 9.29 12.48 0.70
C THR A 167 8.54 13.07 1.90
N PRO A 168 9.13 13.99 2.70
CA PRO A 168 8.49 14.54 3.89
C PRO A 168 7.19 15.29 3.63
N GLU A 169 7.07 15.98 2.49
CA GLU A 169 5.83 16.64 2.07
C GLU A 169 4.87 15.65 1.38
N PRO A 170 3.68 15.36 1.95
CA PRO A 170 2.74 14.36 1.40
C PRO A 170 2.26 14.67 -0.02
N GLU A 171 2.19 15.96 -0.38
CA GLU A 171 1.75 16.42 -1.70
C GLU A 171 2.76 16.10 -2.80
N LYS A 172 4.05 16.03 -2.45
CA LYS A 172 5.14 15.70 -3.37
C LYS A 172 5.47 14.22 -3.36
N ARG A 173 5.14 13.51 -2.27
CA ARG A 173 5.31 12.06 -2.14
C ARG A 173 4.55 11.31 -3.23
N LEU A 174 5.08 10.17 -3.69
CA LEU A 174 4.38 9.32 -4.67
C LEU A 174 3.00 8.87 -4.17
N SER A 175 2.00 8.82 -5.06
CA SER A 175 0.80 8.01 -4.86
C SER A 175 1.08 6.56 -5.24
N ALA A 176 0.21 5.63 -4.81
CA ALA A 176 0.29 4.23 -5.24
C ALA A 176 0.27 4.09 -6.77
N SER A 177 -0.66 4.78 -7.43
CA SER A 177 -0.75 4.83 -8.89
C SER A 177 0.50 5.34 -9.60
N GLN A 178 1.19 6.34 -9.01
CA GLN A 178 2.48 6.83 -9.54
C GLN A 178 3.61 5.83 -9.27
N ALA A 179 3.61 5.20 -8.09
CA ALA A 179 4.59 4.20 -7.71
C ALA A 179 4.52 2.94 -8.58
N LEU A 180 3.33 2.52 -9.02
CA LEU A 180 3.14 1.34 -9.89
C LEU A 180 3.88 1.46 -11.23
N VAL A 181 3.96 2.66 -11.77
CA VAL A 181 4.60 2.92 -13.07
C VAL A 181 6.05 3.42 -12.93
N HIS A 182 6.62 3.32 -11.72
CA HIS A 182 7.97 3.79 -11.46
C HIS A 182 9.01 2.95 -12.22
N THR A 183 10.07 3.61 -12.70
CA THR A 183 11.12 3.00 -13.54
C THR A 183 11.90 1.90 -12.83
N TRP A 184 11.93 1.87 -11.50
CA TRP A 184 12.51 0.74 -10.75
C TRP A 184 11.80 -0.58 -11.07
N PHE A 185 10.48 -0.56 -11.28
CA PHE A 185 9.72 -1.74 -11.66
C PHE A 185 9.89 -2.05 -13.16
N VAL A 186 9.81 -1.04 -14.02
CA VAL A 186 9.80 -1.17 -15.48
C VAL A 186 11.19 -1.40 -16.09
N GLY A 187 12.24 -0.86 -15.48
CA GLY A 187 13.59 -0.72 -16.06
C GLY A 187 14.53 -1.93 -15.94
N GLY A 188 14.06 -3.05 -15.38
CA GLY A 188 14.88 -4.29 -15.22
C GLY A 188 14.89 -5.22 -16.43
N GLY A 189 14.20 -4.86 -17.51
CA GLY A 189 14.07 -5.69 -18.71
C GLY A 189 15.33 -5.73 -19.59
N SER A 190 16.35 -6.48 -19.16
CA SER A 190 17.38 -7.01 -20.06
C SER A 190 17.69 -8.47 -19.70
N ARG A 191 17.10 -9.37 -20.50
CA ARG A 191 17.41 -10.81 -20.71
C ARG A 191 16.89 -11.83 -19.69
N SER A 192 15.71 -12.38 -19.95
CA SER A 192 15.57 -13.67 -20.67
C SER A 192 14.09 -14.00 -20.89
N GLY A 193 13.71 -14.16 -22.16
CA GLY A 193 12.38 -14.61 -22.53
C GLY A 193 12.12 -16.02 -22.03
N GLY A 194 10.93 -16.23 -21.45
CA GLY A 194 10.41 -17.55 -21.10
C GLY A 194 9.55 -17.58 -19.83
N LEU A 195 9.76 -16.66 -18.88
CA LEU A 195 9.07 -16.69 -17.57
C LEU A 195 7.84 -15.78 -17.49
N ASP A 196 7.69 -14.82 -18.42
CA ASP A 196 6.62 -13.83 -18.38
C ASP A 196 5.24 -14.41 -18.71
N GLU A 197 5.15 -15.43 -19.57
CA GLU A 197 3.86 -16.03 -19.94
C GLU A 197 3.27 -16.93 -18.85
N GLU A 198 4.11 -17.55 -18.01
CA GLU A 198 3.65 -18.40 -16.91
C GLU A 198 3.27 -17.55 -15.69
N LEU A 199 4.00 -16.45 -15.45
CA LEU A 199 3.61 -15.43 -14.45
C LEU A 199 2.30 -14.74 -14.85
N GLN A 200 2.13 -14.35 -16.12
CA GLN A 200 0.89 -13.78 -16.62
C GLN A 200 -0.28 -14.78 -16.60
N ARG A 201 -0.05 -16.05 -16.92
CA ARG A 201 -1.10 -17.09 -16.81
C ARG A 201 -1.51 -17.38 -15.37
N ASN A 202 -0.59 -17.32 -14.41
CA ASN A 202 -0.89 -17.49 -13.00
C ASN A 202 -1.58 -16.25 -12.39
N ILE A 203 -1.37 -15.06 -12.94
CA ILE A 203 -2.13 -13.85 -12.58
C ILE A 203 -3.56 -13.88 -13.16
N GLN A 204 -3.76 -14.53 -14.31
CA GLN A 204 -5.06 -14.60 -14.99
C GLN A 204 -6.08 -15.58 -14.34
N CYS A 205 -5.69 -16.38 -13.32
CA CYS A 205 -6.54 -17.48 -12.82
C CYS A 205 -7.13 -17.36 -11.41
N GLU A 206 -6.99 -16.24 -10.70
CA GLU A 206 -7.83 -16.02 -9.52
C GLU A 206 -8.48 -14.64 -9.55
N CYS A 207 -9.81 -14.63 -9.60
CA CYS A 207 -10.65 -13.47 -9.30
C CYS A 207 -10.44 -13.03 -7.83
N GLU A 208 -9.27 -12.50 -7.46
CA GLU A 208 -8.98 -12.04 -6.09
C GLU A 208 -9.48 -10.60 -5.81
N SER A 209 -10.05 -9.88 -6.80
CA SER A 209 -10.76 -8.62 -6.53
C SER A 209 -11.97 -8.81 -5.60
N LEU A 210 -12.49 -10.04 -5.49
CA LEU A 210 -13.53 -10.40 -4.55
C LEU A 210 -12.98 -10.75 -3.16
N TRP A 211 -11.73 -11.20 -3.02
CA TRP A 211 -11.21 -11.65 -1.73
C TRP A 211 -10.95 -10.49 -0.78
N ILE A 212 -10.45 -9.36 -1.28
CA ILE A 212 -10.27 -8.15 -0.48
C ILE A 212 -11.65 -7.62 -0.07
N ALA A 213 -12.60 -7.49 -1.01
CA ALA A 213 -13.96 -7.10 -0.69
C ALA A 213 -14.68 -8.07 0.29
N LEU A 214 -14.56 -9.38 0.13
CA LEU A 214 -15.19 -10.37 1.02
C LEU A 214 -14.53 -10.45 2.40
N PHE A 215 -13.20 -10.31 2.49
CA PHE A 215 -12.50 -10.33 3.77
C PHE A 215 -12.70 -9.03 4.55
N ILE A 216 -12.80 -7.89 3.87
CA ILE A 216 -13.15 -6.59 4.44
C ILE A 216 -14.61 -6.57 4.94
N VAL A 217 -15.54 -7.14 4.18
CA VAL A 217 -16.96 -7.21 4.56
C VAL A 217 -17.19 -8.15 5.76
N PHE A 218 -16.38 -9.19 5.94
CA PHE A 218 -16.53 -10.14 7.05
C PHE A 218 -15.82 -9.76 8.36
N LEU A 219 -14.90 -8.79 8.36
CA LEU A 219 -14.16 -8.37 9.57
C LEU A 219 -14.58 -7.03 10.17
N LEU A 220 -15.51 -6.30 9.55
CA LEU A 220 -16.17 -5.16 10.19
C LEU A 220 -17.52 -5.61 10.76
N PRO A 221 -17.64 -5.98 12.05
CA PRO A 221 -18.95 -6.19 12.63
C PRO A 221 -19.65 -4.83 12.69
N LYS A 222 -20.65 -4.67 11.80
CA LYS A 222 -21.60 -3.56 11.62
C LYS A 222 -21.32 -2.63 10.44
N LEU A 223 -21.61 -3.11 9.23
CA LEU A 223 -22.29 -2.30 8.20
C LEU A 223 -22.93 -3.25 7.17
N THR A 224 -24.20 -3.58 7.41
CA THR A 224 -25.08 -4.25 6.44
C THR A 224 -25.30 -3.37 5.22
N ILE A 225 -25.12 -3.92 4.02
CA ILE A 225 -25.72 -3.39 2.78
C ILE A 225 -26.43 -4.55 2.09
N ASP A 226 -27.76 -4.42 1.96
CA ASP A 226 -28.65 -5.32 1.24
C ASP A 226 -28.39 -5.27 -0.27
N PHE A 227 -28.20 -6.43 -0.89
CA PHE A 227 -28.26 -6.60 -2.34
C PHE A 227 -29.63 -7.19 -2.74
N THR A 228 -30.64 -6.33 -2.89
CA THR A 228 -31.83 -6.66 -3.68
C THR A 228 -32.07 -5.57 -4.72
N THR A 229 -31.49 -5.82 -5.90
CA THR A 229 -32.13 -5.91 -7.23
C THR A 229 -31.20 -5.30 -8.29
N CYS A 230 -30.38 -6.17 -8.89
CA CYS A 230 -29.85 -5.96 -10.22
C CYS A 230 -30.85 -6.61 -11.20
N SER A 231 -31.53 -5.79 -12.00
CA SER A 231 -32.20 -6.26 -13.23
C SER A 231 -31.97 -5.22 -14.32
N THR A 232 -30.95 -5.50 -15.12
CA THR A 232 -30.91 -5.37 -16.59
C THR A 232 -31.66 -4.20 -17.24
N GLY A 233 -30.87 -3.24 -17.73
CA GLY A 233 -30.91 -2.72 -19.12
C GLY A 233 -32.22 -2.15 -19.67
N ALA A 234 -32.23 -0.83 -19.91
CA ALA A 234 -32.58 -0.22 -21.20
C ALA A 234 -32.69 1.32 -21.05
N PHE A 235 -31.96 2.07 -21.87
CA PHE A 235 -32.37 3.44 -22.23
C PHE A 235 -33.71 3.37 -22.98
N PRO A 236 -34.65 4.32 -22.75
CA PRO A 236 -34.93 5.24 -23.86
C PRO A 236 -35.34 6.68 -23.48
N LYS A 237 -34.87 7.59 -24.34
CA LYS A 237 -35.53 8.75 -24.97
C LYS A 237 -36.52 9.63 -24.18
N ARG A 238 -36.09 10.89 -24.06
CA ARG A 238 -36.82 12.16 -24.19
C ARG A 238 -38.20 12.06 -24.90
N THR A 239 -39.26 12.47 -24.21
CA THR A 239 -40.45 13.11 -24.79
C THR A 239 -40.94 14.23 -23.88
N ARG A 240 -41.27 15.37 -24.50
CA ARG A 240 -42.03 16.48 -23.93
C ARG A 240 -43.50 16.03 -23.76
N ASN A 241 -44.15 16.42 -22.66
CA ASN A 241 -45.43 17.16 -22.74
C ASN A 241 -45.89 17.72 -21.39
N ALA A 242 -46.60 18.83 -21.51
CA ALA A 242 -47.10 19.72 -20.48
C ALA A 242 -48.42 19.24 -19.81
N GLY A 243 -48.75 19.84 -18.66
CA GLY A 243 -50.07 19.80 -17.99
C GLY A 243 -49.90 19.86 -16.46
N ILE A 244 -49.92 21.03 -15.79
CA ILE A 244 -51.08 21.86 -15.36
C ILE A 244 -51.79 21.31 -14.09
N PHE A 245 -51.64 22.10 -13.00
CA PHE A 245 -52.53 22.35 -11.85
C PHE A 245 -52.51 21.52 -10.54
N ALA A 246 -51.96 22.20 -9.50
CA ALA A 246 -52.53 22.58 -8.18
C ALA A 246 -52.69 21.55 -7.01
N PRO A 247 -52.54 22.01 -5.74
CA PRO A 247 -52.49 21.15 -4.54
C PRO A 247 -53.75 21.22 -3.64
N PRO A 248 -53.85 20.34 -2.62
CA PRO A 248 -54.43 20.67 -1.30
C PRO A 248 -53.50 20.21 -0.15
N ARG A 249 -53.50 20.71 1.08
CA ARG A 249 -54.19 21.76 1.84
C ARG A 249 -53.24 22.20 2.95
#